data_AF-A0A2W6YIM6-F1
#
_entry.id   AF-A0A2W6YIM6-F1
#
_cell.length_a   1.000
_cell.length_b   1.000
_cell.length_c   1.000
_cell.angle_alpha   90.00
_cell.angle_beta   90.00
_cell.angle_gamma   90.00
#
_symmetry.space_group_name_H-M   'P 1'
#
loop_
_entity.id
_entity.type
_entity.pdbx_description
1 polymer ?
#
loop_
_entity_poly.entity_id
_entity_poly.type
_entity_poly.pdbx_seq_one_letter_code
_entity_poly.pdbx_strand_id
1 'polypeptide(L)' 'MCYQNPEWGVRDLEEAIAIATDQNLTLKEIKPMPANNLSVICVEAII' A
#
# COMPACT_ATOMS: atom_id res chain seq x y z
N MET A 1 12.10 -16.23 -14.30
CA MET A 1 10.64 -16.33 -14.39
C MET A 1 10.08 -15.33 -13.39
N CYS A 2 9.65 -14.16 -13.86
CA CYS A 2 9.03 -13.14 -13.01
C CYS A 2 7.67 -13.66 -12.55
N TYR A 3 7.58 -14.08 -11.28
CA TYR A 3 6.34 -14.54 -10.67
C TYR A 3 5.50 -13.30 -10.37
N GLN A 4 4.59 -12.94 -11.27
CA GLN A 4 3.57 -11.95 -10.98
C GLN A 4 2.40 -12.73 -10.39
N ASN A 5 2.24 -12.73 -9.07
CA ASN A 5 1.06 -13.36 -8.46
C ASN A 5 -0.18 -12.74 -9.13
N PRO A 6 -1.02 -13.52 -9.82
CA PRO A 6 -2.24 -12.99 -10.44
C PRO A 6 -3.24 -12.45 -9.40
N GLU A 7 -3.04 -12.79 -8.13
CA GLU A 7 -3.76 -12.26 -6.98
C GLU A 7 -3.37 -10.82 -6.60
N TRP A 8 -2.22 -10.31 -7.10
CA TRP A 8 -1.77 -8.91 -6.92
C TRP A 8 -2.46 -7.93 -7.89
N GLY A 9 -3.68 -8.25 -8.34
CA GLY A 9 -4.50 -7.35 -9.14
C GLY A 9 -4.72 -5.99 -8.46
N VAL A 10 -5.42 -5.07 -9.15
CA VAL A 10 -5.70 -3.73 -8.61
C VAL A 10 -6.42 -3.85 -7.27
N ARG A 11 -5.76 -3.44 -6.20
CA ARG A 11 -6.32 -3.36 -4.85
C ARG A 11 -6.79 -1.94 -4.58
N ASP A 12 -7.87 -1.84 -3.83
CA ASP A 12 -8.33 -0.56 -3.35
C ASP A 12 -7.30 0.01 -2.35
N LEU A 13 -6.99 1.29 -2.51
CA LEU A 13 -6.03 1.98 -1.68
C LEU A 13 -6.55 2.12 -0.25
N GLU A 14 -7.86 2.30 -0.07
CA GLU A 14 -8.49 2.46 1.24
C GLU A 14 -8.39 1.16 2.05
N GLU A 15 -8.60 0.00 1.41
CA GLU A 15 -8.42 -1.31 2.03
C GLU A 15 -6.97 -1.53 2.47
N ALA A 16 -5.99 -1.15 1.64
CA ALA A 16 -4.58 -1.25 1.99
C ALA A 16 -4.20 -0.35 3.18
N ILE A 17 -4.78 0.86 3.26
CA ILE A 17 -4.58 1.78 4.39
C ILE A 17 -5.28 1.29 5.66
N ALA A 18 -6.47 0.71 5.54
CA ALA A 18 -7.20 0.14 6.67
C ALA A 18 -6.43 -1.01 7.32
N ILE A 19 -5.88 -1.93 6.51
CA ILE A 19 -5.02 -3.01 6.98
C ILE A 19 -3.74 -2.45 7.63
N ALA A 20 -3.12 -1.42 7.02
CA ALA A 20 -1.95 -0.77 7.62
C ALA A 20 -2.28 -0.18 9.00
N THR A 21 -3.43 0.49 9.12
CA THR A 21 -3.89 1.12 10.38
C THR A 21 -4.17 0.07 11.45
N ASP A 22 -4.80 -1.05 11.11
CA ASP A 22 -5.00 -2.21 12.01
C ASP A 22 -3.65 -2.73 12.56
N GLN A 23 -2.61 -2.70 11.73
CA GLN A 23 -1.26 -3.10 12.09
C GLN A 23 -0.43 -2.00 12.79
N ASN A 24 -1.07 -0.94 13.31
CA ASN A 24 -0.39 0.22 13.92
C ASN A 24 0.57 0.93 12.94
N LEU A 25 0.25 0.95 11.65
CA LEU A 25 0.98 1.72 10.65
C LEU A 25 0.11 2.90 10.20
N THR A 26 0.65 4.11 10.30
CA THR A 26 -0.01 5.32 9.81
C THR A 26 0.47 5.62 8.39
N LEU A 27 -0.47 5.92 7.50
CA LEU A 27 -0.16 6.40 6.16
C LEU A 27 0.63 7.72 6.24
N LYS A 28 1.87 7.70 5.74
CA LYS A 28 2.72 8.89 5.71
C LYS A 28 2.62 9.62 4.37
N GLU A 29 2.68 8.89 3.27
CA GLU A 29 2.75 9.49 1.94
C GLU A 29 2.30 8.51 0.85
N ILE A 30 1.67 9.02 -0.19
CA ILE A 30 1.37 8.25 -1.42
C ILE A 30 2.09 8.93 -2.57
N LYS A 31 2.95 8.18 -3.27
CA LYS A 31 3.66 8.68 -4.45
C LYS A 31 3.14 8.02 -5.72
N PRO A 32 2.81 8.81 -6.75
CA PRO A 32 2.54 8.25 -8.06
C PRO A 32 3.82 7.69 -8.68
N MET A 33 3.69 6.55 -9.36
CA MET A 33 4.72 5.88 -10.14
C MET A 33 4.28 5.73 -11.60
N PRO A 34 5.23 5.57 -12.54
CA PRO A 34 4.89 5.29 -13.94
C PRO A 34 4.00 4.04 -14.07
N ALA A 35 3.18 4.02 -15.11
CA ALA A 35 2.20 2.97 -15.42
C ALA A 35 1.02 2.83 -14.43
N ASN A 36 0.52 3.96 -13.90
CA ASN A 36 -0.64 4.02 -12.98
C ASN A 36 -0.43 3.28 -11.65
N ASN A 37 0.82 3.17 -11.22
CA ASN A 37 1.18 2.54 -9.96
C ASN A 37 1.20 3.60 -8.84
N LEU A 38 0.82 3.19 -7.64
CA LEU A 38 0.91 4.01 -6.44
C LEU A 38 1.86 3.34 -5.45
N SER A 39 2.85 4.09 -4.97
CA SER A 39 3.67 3.69 -3.83
C SER A 39 3.06 4.28 -2.56
N VAL A 40 2.69 3.42 -1.63
CA VAL A 40 2.09 3.80 -0.35
C VAL A 40 3.15 3.63 0.73
N ILE A 41 3.56 4.73 1.35
CA ILE A 41 4.56 4.75 2.41
C ILE A 41 3.83 4.87 3.74
N CYS A 42 3.96 3.84 4.58
CA CYS A 42 3.45 3.83 5.94
C CYS A 42 4.60 3.85 6.94
N VAL A 43 4.37 4.45 8.10
CA VAL A 43 5.32 4.45 9.23
C VAL A 43 4.64 3.89 10.46
N GLU A 44 5.42 3.33 11.37
CA GLU A 44 4.92 2.90 12.67
C GLU A 44 4.24 4.06 13.40
N ALA A 45 3.01 3.83 13.85
CA ALA A 45 2.26 4.75 14.65
C ALA A 45 2.88 4.78 16.05
N ILE A 46 3.64 5.83 16.34
CA ILE A 46 4.12 6.10 17.70
C ILE A 46 2.97 6.77 18.44
N ILE A 47 2.38 6.02 19.38
CA ILE A 47 1.31 6.43 20.29
C ILE A 47 1.73 7.57 21.21
#